data_AF-A0A383AFQ4-F1
#
_entry.id   AF-A0A383AFQ4-F1
#
_cell.length_a   1.000
_cell.length_b   1.000
_cell.length_c   1.000
_cell.angle_alpha   90.00
_cell.angle_beta   90.00
_cell.angle_gamma   90.00
#
_symmetry.space_group_name_H-M   'P 1'
#
loop_
_entity.id
_entity.type
_entity.pdbx_description
1 polymer ?
#
loop_
_entity_poly.entity_id
_entity_poly.type
_entity_poly.pdbx_seq_one_letter_code
_entity_poly.pdbx_strand_id
1 'polypeptide(L)'
;MALKILKETKKLSKDSSFLFPSPTKENSHITEPAIDRAIRNNRELFDVDHFVPHDLRRTVASQITAMGIPRLTVSKILNHVESGVTALYDRHSYDKEKRAALEKWSKRLEKIVTSSS
;
A
#
# COMPACT_ATOMS: atom_id res chain seq x y z
N MET A 1 1.00 13.04 -4.45
CA MET A 1 -0.30 12.50 -3.95
C MET A 1 -0.31 12.02 -2.48
N ALA A 2 0.57 11.09 -2.06
CA ALA A 2 0.47 10.40 -0.75
C ALA A 2 0.42 11.32 0.49
N LEU A 3 1.26 12.36 0.55
CA LEU A 3 1.26 13.31 1.67
C LEU A 3 -0.06 14.07 1.83
N LYS A 4 -0.79 14.31 0.73
CA LYS A 4 -2.11 14.94 0.78
C LYS A 4 -3.10 14.02 1.49
N ILE A 5 -3.16 12.75 1.07
CA ILE A 5 -4.02 11.73 1.68
C ILE A 5 -3.71 11.61 3.18
N LEU A 6 -2.44 11.47 3.56
CA LEU A 6 -2.05 11.34 4.97
C LEU A 6 -2.42 12.58 5.80
N LYS A 7 -2.30 13.80 5.24
CA LYS A 7 -2.72 15.04 5.91
C LYS A 7 -4.24 15.10 6.08
N GLU A 8 -5.00 14.67 5.08
CA GLU A 8 -6.47 14.59 5.16
C GLU A 8 -6.90 13.53 6.17
N THR A 9 -6.29 12.34 6.15
CA THR A 9 -6.52 11.30 7.14
C THR A 9 -6.24 11.79 8.55
N LYS A 10 -5.11 12.48 8.78
CA LYS A 10 -4.77 13.02 10.11
C LYS A 10 -5.84 13.98 10.66
N LYS A 11 -6.51 14.76 9.80
CA LYS A 11 -7.63 15.61 10.22
C LYS A 11 -8.84 14.78 10.67
N LEU A 12 -9.10 13.66 10.00
CA LEU A 12 -10.17 12.72 10.35
C LEU A 12 -9.86 11.96 11.66
N SER A 13 -8.58 11.76 11.98
CA SER A 13 -8.13 11.08 13.20
C SER A 13 -8.39 11.88 14.49
N LYS A 14 -8.69 13.18 14.40
CA LYS A 14 -8.87 14.10 15.55
C LYS A 14 -7.71 13.97 16.55
N ASP A 15 -8.02 13.81 17.84
CA ASP A 15 -7.06 13.69 18.95
C ASP A 15 -6.56 12.25 19.17
N SER A 16 -6.87 11.32 18.27
CA SER A 16 -6.38 9.95 18.39
C SER A 16 -4.86 9.87 18.21
N SER A 17 -4.23 8.98 18.99
CA SER A 17 -2.83 8.59 18.80
C SER A 17 -2.60 7.74 17.54
N PHE A 18 -3.65 7.25 16.88
CA PHE A 18 -3.59 6.42 15.68
C PHE A 18 -4.02 7.20 14.44
N LEU A 19 -3.31 6.99 13.32
CA LEU A 19 -3.70 7.59 12.04
C LEU A 19 -5.05 7.07 11.53
N PHE A 20 -5.35 5.79 11.76
CA PHE A 20 -6.65 5.20 11.45
C PHE A 20 -7.29 4.68 12.74
N PRO A 21 -8.02 5.55 13.49
CA PRO A 21 -8.61 5.17 14.77
C PRO A 21 -9.78 4.20 14.60
N SER A 22 -9.96 3.30 15.57
CA SER A 22 -11.13 2.44 15.63
C SER A 22 -12.38 3.27 15.95
N PRO A 23 -13.49 3.10 15.20
CA PRO A 23 -14.74 3.80 15.49
C PRO A 23 -15.47 3.22 16.70
N THR A 24 -15.11 2.01 17.16
CA THR A 24 -15.82 1.28 18.22
C THR A 24 -15.01 1.04 19.47
N LYS A 25 -13.68 1.19 19.41
CA LYS A 25 -12.78 0.95 20.54
C LYS A 25 -11.94 2.19 20.81
N GLU A 26 -12.11 2.75 22.00
CA GLU A 26 -11.33 3.90 22.45
C GLU A 26 -9.83 3.58 22.49
N ASN A 27 -9.00 4.57 22.17
CA ASN A 27 -7.53 4.46 22.18
C ASN A 27 -7.00 3.23 21.42
N SER A 28 -7.58 2.93 20.27
CA SER A 28 -7.17 1.80 19.42
C SER A 28 -7.24 2.15 17.93
N HIS A 29 -6.52 1.40 17.10
CA HIS A 29 -6.57 1.51 15.64
C HIS A 29 -7.62 0.58 15.03
N ILE A 30 -8.02 0.83 13.78
CA ILE A 30 -8.84 -0.11 13.02
C ILE A 30 -8.17 -1.48 12.94
N THR A 31 -8.98 -2.54 12.95
CA THR A 31 -8.49 -3.90 12.77
C THR A 31 -8.38 -4.23 11.28
N GLU A 32 -7.56 -5.23 10.93
CA GLU A 32 -7.44 -5.69 9.54
C GLU A 32 -8.80 -6.08 8.91
N PRO A 33 -9.70 -6.84 9.58
CA PRO A 33 -11.02 -7.16 9.03
C PRO A 33 -11.93 -5.95 8.80
N ALA A 34 -11.65 -4.80 9.44
CA ALA A 34 -12.42 -3.60 9.22
C ALA A 34 -12.26 -3.10 7.77
N ILE A 35 -11.08 -3.29 7.17
CA ILE A 35 -10.80 -2.91 5.78
C ILE A 35 -11.55 -3.84 4.81
N ASP A 36 -11.49 -5.16 5.04
CA ASP A 36 -12.24 -6.15 4.24
C ASP A 36 -13.74 -5.87 4.28
N ARG A 37 -14.27 -5.59 5.48
CA ARG A 37 -15.68 -5.25 5.66
C ARG A 37 -16.04 -3.95 4.95
N ALA A 38 -15.17 -2.93 5.01
CA ALA A 38 -15.39 -1.67 4.32
C ALA A 38 -15.47 -1.87 2.81
N ILE A 39 -14.56 -2.64 2.19
CA ILE A 39 -14.62 -2.94 0.76
C ILE A 39 -15.91 -3.70 0.41
N ARG A 40 -16.21 -4.78 1.14
CA ARG A 40 -17.41 -5.60 0.88
C ARG A 40 -18.72 -4.81 0.99
N ASN A 41 -18.82 -3.95 1.99
CA ASN A 41 -20.00 -3.12 2.22
C ASN A 41 -20.20 -2.04 1.15
N ASN A 42 -19.13 -1.65 0.46
CA ASN A 42 -19.11 -0.59 -0.54
C ASN A 42 -18.88 -1.13 -1.96
N ARG A 43 -19.07 -2.44 -2.20
CA ARG A 43 -18.78 -3.08 -3.50
C ARG A 43 -19.44 -2.37 -4.68
N GLU A 44 -20.66 -1.88 -4.51
CA GLU A 44 -21.44 -1.20 -5.55
C GLU A 44 -20.86 0.19 -5.91
N LEU A 45 -19.97 0.74 -5.08
CA LEU A 45 -19.24 1.98 -5.38
C LEU A 45 -18.02 1.73 -6.27
N PHE A 46 -17.59 0.47 -6.39
CA PHE A 46 -16.46 0.09 -7.20
C PHE A 46 -16.98 -0.49 -8.51
N ASP A 47 -16.73 0.20 -9.62
CA ASP A 47 -17.07 -0.27 -10.97
C ASP A 47 -16.06 -1.35 -11.45
N VAL A 48 -15.86 -2.37 -10.63
CA VAL A 48 -14.92 -3.49 -10.86
C VAL A 48 -15.46 -4.77 -10.22
N ASP A 49 -14.98 -5.91 -10.72
CA ASP A 49 -15.24 -7.20 -10.10
C ASP A 49 -14.79 -7.26 -8.64
N HIS A 50 -15.32 -8.25 -7.90
CA HIS A 50 -14.96 -8.48 -6.51
C HIS A 50 -13.43 -8.56 -6.31
N PHE A 51 -12.94 -7.82 -5.32
CA PHE A 51 -11.55 -7.86 -4.88
C PHE A 51 -11.45 -7.74 -3.37
N VAL A 52 -10.32 -8.17 -2.82
CA VAL A 52 -9.95 -7.99 -1.41
C VAL A 52 -8.72 -7.07 -1.29
N PRO A 53 -8.41 -6.48 -0.11
CA PRO A 53 -7.26 -5.58 0.06
C PRO A 53 -5.93 -6.18 -0.41
N HIS A 54 -5.77 -7.49 -0.28
CA HIS A 54 -4.56 -8.20 -0.75
C HIS A 54 -4.38 -8.10 -2.27
N ASP A 55 -5.44 -8.00 -3.06
CA ASP A 55 -5.36 -7.85 -4.51
C ASP A 55 -4.78 -6.49 -4.92
N LEU A 56 -5.01 -5.44 -4.13
CA LEU A 56 -4.35 -4.14 -4.33
C LEU A 56 -2.83 -4.28 -4.19
N ARG A 57 -2.37 -5.02 -3.19
CA ARG A 57 -0.93 -5.28 -2.99
C ARG A 57 -0.34 -6.09 -4.15
N ARG A 58 -1.03 -7.13 -4.62
CA ARG A 58 -0.62 -7.90 -5.81
C ARG A 58 -0.57 -7.03 -7.07
N THR A 59 -1.57 -6.17 -7.25
CA THR A 59 -1.66 -5.25 -8.39
C THR A 59 -0.48 -4.28 -8.41
N VAL A 60 -0.16 -3.66 -7.27
CA VAL A 60 1.02 -2.78 -7.13
C VAL A 60 2.30 -3.54 -7.45
N ALA A 61 2.49 -4.76 -6.91
CA ALA A 61 3.68 -5.57 -7.18
C ALA A 61 3.85 -5.90 -8.67
N SER A 62 2.77 -6.31 -9.33
CA SER A 62 2.74 -6.61 -10.76
C SER A 62 3.04 -5.38 -11.60
N GLN A 63 2.43 -4.23 -11.28
CA GLN A 63 2.69 -2.97 -11.99
C GLN A 63 4.14 -2.50 -11.81
N ILE A 64 4.70 -2.57 -10.59
CA ILE A 64 6.10 -2.22 -10.34
C ILE A 64 7.04 -3.13 -11.13
N THR A 65 6.77 -4.43 -11.14
CA THR A 65 7.56 -5.40 -11.90
C THR A 65 7.47 -5.13 -13.41
N ALA A 66 6.27 -4.85 -13.94
CA ALA A 66 6.04 -4.54 -15.35
C ALA A 66 6.76 -3.26 -15.81
N MET A 67 7.13 -2.36 -14.90
CA MET A 67 7.98 -1.20 -15.19
C MET A 67 9.49 -1.55 -15.28
N GLY A 68 9.86 -2.84 -15.23
CA GLY A 68 11.24 -3.31 -15.30
C GLY A 68 12.02 -3.22 -13.98
N ILE A 69 11.33 -3.03 -12.85
CA ILE A 69 11.99 -3.00 -11.54
C ILE A 69 12.36 -4.44 -11.13
N PRO A 70 13.61 -4.68 -10.65
CA PRO A 70 14.04 -6.02 -10.27
C PRO A 70 13.13 -6.66 -9.21
N ARG A 71 12.88 -7.97 -9.35
CA ARG A 71 12.07 -8.74 -8.40
C ARG A 71 12.59 -8.66 -6.96
N LEU A 72 13.91 -8.58 -6.77
CA LEU A 72 14.51 -8.38 -5.45
C LEU A 72 14.01 -7.08 -4.81
N THR A 73 14.08 -5.96 -5.52
CA THR A 73 13.57 -4.67 -5.05
C THR A 73 12.07 -4.75 -4.74
N VAL A 74 11.27 -5.38 -5.60
CA VAL A 74 9.83 -5.57 -5.34
C VAL A 74 9.59 -6.41 -4.08
N SER A 75 10.36 -7.49 -3.90
CA SER A 75 10.31 -8.34 -2.70
C SER A 75 10.60 -7.54 -1.42
N LYS A 76 11.64 -6.68 -1.44
CA LYS A 76 11.98 -5.80 -0.32
C LYS A 76 10.93 -4.71 -0.08
N ILE A 77 10.31 -4.13 -1.11
CA ILE A 77 9.17 -3.20 -0.97
C ILE A 77 8.01 -3.90 -0.25
N LEU A 78 7.74 -5.14 -0.65
CA LEU A 78 6.70 -5.97 -0.08
C LEU A 78 7.06 -6.48 1.32
N ASN A 79 8.30 -6.31 1.78
CA ASN A 79 8.80 -6.88 3.04
C ASN A 79 8.59 -8.40 3.10
N HIS A 80 8.84 -9.09 1.99
CA HIS A 80 8.85 -10.55 1.99
C HIS A 80 10.08 -11.06 2.71
N VAL A 81 9.90 -12.08 3.54
CA VAL A 81 10.98 -12.76 4.23
C VAL A 81 11.82 -13.51 3.20
N GLU A 82 13.13 -13.29 3.21
CA GLU A 82 14.05 -14.06 2.38
C GLU A 82 14.38 -15.38 3.05
N SER A 83 14.25 -16.46 2.30
CA SER A 83 14.62 -17.81 2.72
C SER A 83 16.00 -18.18 2.18
N GLY A 84 16.80 -18.89 2.99
CA GLY A 84 18.07 -19.48 2.57
C GLY A 84 19.31 -18.75 3.10
N VAL A 85 20.48 -19.33 2.83
CA VAL A 85 21.78 -18.85 3.37
C VAL A 85 22.08 -17.41 2.94
N THR A 86 21.62 -17.00 1.75
CA THR A 86 21.78 -15.63 1.24
C THR A 86 21.18 -14.56 2.16
N ALA A 87 20.11 -14.88 2.90
CA ALA A 87 19.49 -13.95 3.85
C ALA A 87 20.44 -13.56 5.00
N LEU A 88 21.42 -14.40 5.34
CA LEU A 88 22.42 -14.11 6.37
C LEU A 88 23.45 -13.06 5.89
N TYR A 89 23.65 -12.96 4.58
CA TYR A 89 24.63 -12.08 3.95
C TYR A 89 24.02 -10.76 3.47
N ASP A 90 22.75 -10.78 3.05
CA ASP A 90 22.09 -9.58 2.53
C ASP A 90 21.53 -8.70 3.66
N ARG A 91 22.41 -7.91 4.26
CA ARG A 91 22.06 -6.90 5.28
C ARG A 91 21.68 -5.55 4.68
N HIS A 92 21.67 -5.42 3.36
CA HIS A 92 21.35 -4.16 2.72
C HIS A 92 19.84 -3.89 2.82
N SER A 93 19.46 -2.66 3.19
CA SER A 93 18.05 -2.29 3.37
C SER A 93 17.32 -2.00 2.04
N TYR A 94 18.08 -1.78 0.96
CA TYR A 94 17.60 -1.39 -0.38
C TYR A 94 16.77 -0.10 -0.38
N ASP A 95 16.99 0.80 0.58
CA ASP A 95 16.14 1.99 0.72
C ASP A 95 16.19 2.90 -0.51
N LYS A 96 17.34 2.98 -1.20
CA LYS A 96 17.50 3.77 -2.42
C LYS A 96 16.69 3.16 -3.58
N GLU A 97 16.77 1.86 -3.75
CA GLU A 97 16.09 1.09 -4.79
C GLU A 97 14.58 1.08 -4.56
N LYS A 98 14.14 0.85 -3.31
CA LYS A 98 12.74 0.93 -2.91
C LYS A 98 12.17 2.31 -3.20
N ARG A 99 12.89 3.38 -2.82
CA ARG A 99 12.49 4.76 -3.11
C ARG A 99 12.35 5.00 -4.61
N ALA A 100 13.37 4.69 -5.41
CA ALA A 100 13.33 4.91 -6.86
C ALA A 100 12.18 4.16 -7.55
N ALA A 101 11.93 2.91 -7.14
CA ALA A 101 10.82 2.10 -7.65
C ALA A 101 9.45 2.68 -7.27
N LEU A 102 9.26 3.09 -6.02
CA LEU A 102 8.02 3.69 -5.53
C LEU A 102 7.75 5.08 -6.13
N GLU A 103 8.79 5.86 -6.40
CA GLU A 103 8.66 7.14 -7.12
C GLU A 103 8.24 6.93 -8.57
N LYS A 104 8.82 5.93 -9.26
CA LYS A 104 8.40 5.56 -10.62
C LYS A 104 6.95 5.09 -10.64
N TRP A 105 6.55 4.31 -9.65
CA TRP A 105 5.16 3.88 -9.49
C TRP A 105 4.23 5.05 -9.23
N SER A 106 4.60 5.98 -8.35
CA SER A 106 3.81 7.18 -8.05
C SER A 106 3.53 7.99 -9.31
N LYS A 107 4.53 8.20 -10.18
CA LYS A 107 4.36 8.92 -11.45
C LYS A 107 3.40 8.19 -12.40
N ARG A 108 3.45 6.85 -12.47
CA ARG A 108 2.53 6.05 -13.28
C ARG A 108 1.11 6.10 -12.72
N LEU A 109 0.96 5.98 -11.40
CA LEU A 109 -0.32 6.03 -10.72
C LEU A 109 -0.99 7.39 -10.88
N GLU A 110 -0.23 8.48 -10.77
CA GLU A 110 -0.73 9.83 -11.04
C GLU A 110 -1.29 9.93 -12.47
N LYS A 111 -0.57 9.42 -13.48
CA LYS A 111 -1.09 9.36 -14.85
C LYS A 111 -2.42 8.62 -14.94
N ILE A 112 -2.53 7.43 -14.33
CA ILE A 112 -3.75 6.60 -14.34
C ILE A 112 -4.93 7.38 -13.73
N VAL A 113 -4.72 8.03 -12.59
CA VAL A 113 -5.78 8.74 -11.86
C VAL A 113 -6.18 10.04 -12.58
N THR A 114 -5.25 10.72 -13.26
CA THR A 114 -5.55 11.95 -14.00
C THR A 114 -6.04 11.73 -15.43
N SER A 115 -5.75 10.57 -16.04
CA SER A 115 -6.19 10.24 -17.40
C SER A 115 -7.66 9.79 -17.49
N SER A 116 -8.30 9.57 -16.35
CA SER A 116 -9.71 9.18 -16.25
C SER A 116 -10.63 10.38 -16.00
N SER A 117 -10.21 11.58 -16.45
CA SER A 117 -10.97 12.84 -16.45
C SER A 117 -10.84 13.49 -17.82
#